data_AF-A0A1F6T0D1-F1
#
_entry.id   AF-A0A1F6T0D1-F1
#
_cell.length_a   1.000
_cell.length_b   1.000
_cell.length_c   1.000
_cell.angle_alpha   90.00
_cell.angle_beta   90.00
_cell.angle_gamma   90.00
#
_symmetry.space_group_name_H-M   'P 1'
#
loop_
_entity.id
_entity.type
_entity.pdbx_description
1 polymer ?
#
loop_
_entity_poly.entity_id
_entity_poly.type
_entity_poly.pdbx_seq_one_letter_code
_entity_poly.pdbx_strand_id
1 'polypeptide(L)'
;KRSRAPALAIETTPQNADDLRYRRVQARGRYEPERQILLENRVHRGRPGYHVITPVRISGSDTRVLVNRGWVPFGPSRDEPPAIDTPRGIVTVTGVATVPSTGGFRLELRDTPAGWQRQWPYFDIPRYRAAVDFPVQSVVILLDPASEAGGFVRDWTRLEAGIAVHHGYAFQWFMLALTLLILYGWFDVYPRMRKKFR
;
A
#
# COMPACT_ATOMS: atom_id res chain seq x y z
N LYS A 1 -17.80 3.21 -1.09
CA LYS A 1 -16.87 2.69 -0.06
C LYS A 1 -16.71 1.17 -0.22
N ARG A 2 -15.77 0.70 -1.05
CA ARG A 2 -15.58 -0.75 -1.35
C ARG A 2 -14.86 -1.53 -0.22
N SER A 3 -14.31 -0.85 0.77
CA SER A 3 -13.60 -1.45 1.92
C SER A 3 -14.50 -2.05 3.01
N ARG A 4 -15.81 -1.71 3.01
CA ARG A 4 -16.82 -2.27 3.94
C ARG A 4 -17.61 -3.46 3.36
N ALA A 5 -17.36 -3.83 2.11
CA ALA A 5 -17.98 -5.00 1.49
C ALA A 5 -17.45 -6.30 2.15
N PRO A 6 -18.21 -7.41 2.11
CA PRO A 6 -17.72 -8.71 2.55
C PRO A 6 -16.39 -9.02 1.87
N ALA A 7 -15.49 -9.68 2.60
CA ALA A 7 -14.16 -9.99 2.09
C ALA A 7 -14.28 -10.94 0.90
N LEU A 8 -13.68 -10.55 -0.24
CA LEU A 8 -13.60 -11.42 -1.41
C LEU A 8 -12.55 -12.51 -1.15
N ALA A 9 -12.90 -13.77 -1.35
CA ALA A 9 -11.93 -14.85 -1.31
C ALA A 9 -10.92 -14.68 -2.46
N ILE A 10 -9.62 -14.71 -2.15
CA ILE A 10 -8.58 -14.74 -3.17
C ILE A 10 -8.57 -16.13 -3.81
N GLU A 11 -8.68 -16.14 -5.13
CA GLU A 11 -8.71 -17.38 -5.89
C GLU A 11 -7.32 -18.02 -6.02
N THR A 12 -7.32 -19.29 -6.36
CA THR A 12 -6.10 -20.09 -6.57
C THR A 12 -5.36 -19.70 -7.84
N THR A 13 -6.02 -19.02 -8.78
CA THR A 13 -5.42 -18.52 -10.02
C THR A 13 -5.06 -17.04 -9.86
N PRO A 14 -3.93 -16.55 -10.42
CA PRO A 14 -3.61 -15.13 -10.41
C PRO A 14 -4.72 -14.28 -11.04
N GLN A 15 -5.30 -13.37 -10.25
CA GLN A 15 -6.37 -12.47 -10.70
C GLN A 15 -5.80 -11.13 -11.17
N ASN A 16 -6.60 -10.37 -11.94
CA ASN A 16 -6.22 -9.02 -12.33
C ASN A 16 -6.13 -8.11 -11.09
N ALA A 17 -5.07 -7.31 -11.03
CA ALA A 17 -4.80 -6.44 -9.92
C ALA A 17 -5.91 -5.39 -9.72
N ASP A 18 -6.48 -4.89 -10.80
CA ASP A 18 -7.49 -3.82 -10.77
C ASP A 18 -8.84 -4.28 -10.17
N ASP A 19 -9.18 -5.57 -10.33
CA ASP A 19 -10.40 -6.15 -9.77
C ASP A 19 -10.34 -6.25 -8.24
N LEU A 20 -9.13 -6.51 -7.73
CA LEU A 20 -8.83 -6.68 -6.31
C LEU A 20 -8.45 -5.37 -5.61
N ARG A 21 -7.92 -4.38 -6.34
CA ARG A 21 -7.36 -3.17 -5.76
C ARG A 21 -8.39 -2.42 -4.88
N TYR A 22 -7.96 -2.09 -3.65
CA TYR A 22 -8.76 -1.43 -2.61
C TYR A 22 -10.01 -2.22 -2.16
N ARG A 23 -10.09 -3.51 -2.47
CA ARG A 23 -11.12 -4.42 -1.96
C ARG A 23 -10.66 -5.07 -0.68
N ARG A 24 -11.62 -5.35 0.20
CA ARG A 24 -11.42 -6.26 1.31
C ARG A 24 -11.32 -7.68 0.75
N VAL A 25 -10.25 -8.38 1.08
CA VAL A 25 -9.95 -9.72 0.58
C VAL A 25 -9.60 -10.67 1.73
N GLN A 26 -9.80 -11.96 1.51
CA GLN A 26 -9.46 -13.03 2.43
C GLN A 26 -8.71 -14.15 1.71
N ALA A 27 -7.65 -14.66 2.32
CA ALA A 27 -6.89 -15.82 1.84
C ALA A 27 -6.63 -16.79 2.99
N ARG A 28 -6.79 -18.09 2.75
CA ARG A 28 -6.48 -19.13 3.72
C ARG A 28 -5.28 -19.94 3.26
N GLY A 29 -4.25 -20.05 4.10
CA GLY A 29 -2.99 -20.63 3.67
C GLY A 29 -1.94 -20.73 4.76
N ARG A 30 -0.71 -21.04 4.37
CA ARG A 30 0.44 -21.12 5.27
C ARG A 30 1.46 -20.04 4.91
N TYR A 31 2.00 -19.36 5.91
CA TYR A 31 3.12 -18.44 5.71
C TYR A 31 4.41 -19.21 5.35
N GLU A 32 5.16 -18.68 4.38
CA GLU A 32 6.47 -19.19 3.98
C GLU A 32 7.56 -18.15 4.36
N PRO A 33 8.07 -18.19 5.61
CA PRO A 33 9.02 -17.19 6.10
C PRO A 33 10.37 -17.21 5.36
N GLU A 34 10.70 -18.29 4.65
CA GLU A 34 11.92 -18.47 3.87
C GLU A 34 11.99 -17.50 2.67
N ARG A 35 10.84 -17.02 2.20
CA ARG A 35 10.69 -16.05 1.11
C ARG A 35 10.11 -14.72 1.60
N GLN A 36 10.25 -14.44 2.89
CA GLN A 36 9.85 -13.17 3.48
C GLN A 36 10.82 -12.03 3.15
N ILE A 37 10.26 -10.84 2.95
CA ILE A 37 10.99 -9.59 2.74
C ILE A 37 10.74 -8.61 3.89
N LEU A 38 11.82 -7.94 4.29
CA LEU A 38 11.84 -6.78 5.16
C LEU A 38 12.03 -5.54 4.30
N LEU A 39 10.94 -4.80 4.10
CA LEU A 39 10.93 -3.60 3.30
C LEU A 39 11.44 -2.42 4.14
N GLU A 40 12.57 -1.86 3.75
CA GLU A 40 13.31 -0.85 4.50
C GLU A 40 12.65 0.54 4.44
N ASN A 41 13.25 1.47 5.20
CA ASN A 41 12.92 2.89 5.21
C ASN A 41 11.44 3.15 5.54
N ARG A 42 10.87 2.33 6.44
CA ARG A 42 9.52 2.52 6.96
C ARG A 42 9.59 3.20 8.31
N VAL A 43 9.06 4.40 8.40
CA VAL A 43 9.01 5.17 9.64
C VAL A 43 7.63 5.03 10.25
N HIS A 44 7.58 4.60 11.51
CA HIS A 44 6.36 4.59 12.32
C HIS A 44 6.60 5.41 13.59
N ARG A 45 5.77 6.45 13.80
CA ARG A 45 5.87 7.37 14.95
C ARG A 45 7.29 7.89 15.21
N GLY A 46 7.97 8.34 14.14
CA GLY A 46 9.33 8.88 14.20
C GLY A 46 10.44 7.83 14.35
N ARG A 47 10.12 6.54 14.47
CA ARG A 47 11.11 5.46 14.57
C ARG A 47 11.27 4.75 13.22
N PRO A 48 12.50 4.58 12.72
CA PRO A 48 12.76 3.80 11.52
C PRO A 48 12.61 2.29 11.79
N GLY A 49 12.20 1.56 10.77
CA GLY A 49 11.87 0.15 10.85
C GLY A 49 11.61 -0.46 9.48
N TYR A 50 11.10 -1.69 9.50
CA TYR A 50 10.77 -2.48 8.32
C TYR A 50 9.26 -2.71 8.24
N HIS A 51 8.73 -2.80 7.03
CA HIS A 51 7.49 -3.54 6.82
C HIS A 51 7.81 -5.00 6.54
N VAL A 52 7.07 -5.91 7.18
CA VAL A 52 7.23 -7.35 6.98
C VAL A 52 6.27 -7.81 5.90
N ILE A 53 6.81 -8.25 4.76
CA ILE A 53 6.03 -8.84 3.66
C ILE A 53 6.33 -10.33 3.60
N THR A 54 5.34 -11.15 3.93
CA THR A 54 5.48 -12.61 3.95
C THR A 54 4.53 -13.23 2.91
N PRO A 55 5.01 -14.13 2.05
CA PRO A 55 4.14 -14.90 1.18
C PRO A 55 3.28 -15.89 1.98
N VAL A 56 2.03 -16.04 1.56
CA VAL A 56 1.10 -17.06 2.03
C VAL A 56 0.80 -17.99 0.87
N ARG A 57 1.18 -19.26 0.99
CA ARG A 57 0.75 -20.30 0.04
C ARG A 57 -0.72 -20.57 0.25
N ILE A 58 -1.53 -20.32 -0.79
CA ILE A 58 -2.98 -20.52 -0.75
C ILE A 58 -3.26 -22.02 -0.62
N SER A 59 -4.17 -22.38 0.28
CA SER A 59 -4.52 -23.79 0.51
C SER A 59 -5.09 -24.41 -0.77
N GLY A 60 -4.61 -25.60 -1.14
CA GLY A 60 -5.05 -26.28 -2.37
C GLY A 60 -4.46 -25.70 -3.66
N SER A 61 -3.40 -24.88 -3.57
CA SER A 61 -2.75 -24.27 -4.74
C SER A 61 -1.24 -24.09 -4.54
N ASP A 62 -0.53 -23.91 -5.66
CA ASP A 62 0.86 -23.45 -5.69
C ASP A 62 0.97 -21.92 -5.81
N THR A 63 -0.15 -21.21 -5.87
CA THR A 63 -0.16 -19.75 -5.89
C THR A 63 0.07 -19.18 -4.50
N ARG A 64 0.94 -18.18 -4.41
CA ARG A 64 1.18 -17.39 -3.20
C ARG A 64 0.50 -16.03 -3.32
N VAL A 65 -0.06 -15.54 -2.23
CA VAL A 65 -0.42 -14.13 -2.07
C VAL A 65 0.53 -13.47 -1.08
N LEU A 66 0.98 -12.26 -1.40
CA LEU A 66 1.86 -11.51 -0.54
C LEU A 66 1.05 -10.77 0.51
N VAL A 67 1.50 -10.81 1.76
CA VAL A 67 0.82 -10.17 2.89
C VAL A 67 1.80 -9.24 3.58
N ASN A 68 1.48 -7.94 3.58
CA ASN A 68 2.14 -6.99 4.44
C ASN A 68 1.54 -7.11 5.85
N ARG A 69 2.32 -7.70 6.76
CA ARG A 69 1.92 -8.02 8.13
C ARG A 69 2.08 -6.83 9.09
N GLY A 70 2.70 -5.74 8.64
CA GLY A 70 2.86 -4.53 9.44
C GLY A 70 4.32 -4.13 9.65
N TRP A 71 4.51 -3.15 10.52
CA TRP A 71 5.78 -2.53 10.83
C TRP A 71 6.46 -3.13 12.07
N VAL A 72 7.77 -3.30 11.99
CA VAL A 72 8.66 -3.68 13.10
C VAL A 72 9.83 -2.69 13.18
N PRO A 73 10.35 -2.39 14.39
CA PRO A 73 11.55 -1.56 14.52
C PRO A 73 12.76 -2.26 13.91
N PHE A 74 13.81 -1.49 13.62
CA PHE A 74 15.11 -2.06 13.31
C PHE A 74 15.65 -2.92 14.46
N GLY A 75 16.48 -3.90 14.09
CA GLY A 75 17.24 -4.70 15.05
C GLY A 75 18.36 -3.89 15.71
N PRO A 76 19.21 -4.54 16.51
CA PRO A 76 20.34 -3.91 17.19
C PRO A 76 21.32 -3.22 16.20
N SER A 77 21.44 -3.79 15.00
CA SER A 77 22.24 -3.25 13.89
C SER A 77 21.49 -3.41 12.56
N ARG A 78 21.95 -2.73 11.50
CA ARG A 78 21.34 -2.87 10.15
C ARG A 78 21.64 -4.22 9.51
N ASP A 79 22.77 -4.81 9.87
CA ASP A 79 23.24 -6.11 9.35
C ASP A 79 22.57 -7.29 10.08
N GLU A 80 21.92 -7.03 11.21
CA GLU A 80 21.22 -8.02 12.02
C GLU A 80 19.69 -7.74 12.02
N PRO A 81 18.96 -8.20 11.00
CA PRO A 81 17.51 -7.99 10.94
C PRO A 81 16.81 -8.68 12.12
N PRO A 82 15.73 -8.07 12.65
CA PRO A 82 15.03 -8.64 13.79
C PRO A 82 14.46 -10.03 13.49
N ALA A 83 14.38 -10.86 14.53
CA ALA A 83 13.63 -12.10 14.47
C ALA A 83 12.15 -11.79 14.23
N ILE A 84 11.56 -12.42 13.21
CA ILE A 84 10.15 -12.21 12.85
C ILE A 84 9.38 -13.47 13.21
N ASP A 85 8.62 -13.40 14.29
CA ASP A 85 7.72 -14.47 14.65
C ASP A 85 6.65 -14.64 13.56
N THR A 86 6.45 -15.89 13.12
CA THR A 86 5.56 -16.23 12.02
C THR A 86 4.72 -17.42 12.44
N PRO A 87 3.37 -17.28 12.48
CA PRO A 87 2.49 -18.36 12.86
C PRO A 87 2.77 -19.63 12.05
N ARG A 88 2.87 -20.75 12.77
CA ARG A 88 2.95 -22.08 12.16
C ARG A 88 1.54 -22.59 11.89
N GLY A 89 1.36 -23.29 10.77
CA GLY A 89 0.06 -23.90 10.43
C GLY A 89 -0.71 -23.11 9.39
N ILE A 90 -2.01 -23.43 9.28
CA ILE A 90 -2.93 -22.74 8.37
C ILE A 90 -3.52 -21.53 9.09
N VAL A 91 -3.44 -20.38 8.44
CA VAL A 91 -4.00 -19.11 8.90
C VAL A 91 -5.02 -18.58 7.91
N THR A 92 -5.97 -17.79 8.41
CA THR A 92 -6.91 -17.02 7.58
C THR A 92 -6.50 -15.55 7.62
N VAL A 93 -5.93 -15.09 6.53
CA VAL A 93 -5.52 -13.70 6.34
C VAL A 93 -6.70 -12.90 5.80
N THR A 94 -7.09 -11.84 6.49
CA THR A 94 -8.08 -10.87 5.99
C THR A 94 -7.43 -9.50 5.94
N GLY A 95 -7.70 -8.72 4.89
CA GLY A 95 -7.09 -7.40 4.73
C GLY A 95 -7.59 -6.65 3.51
N VAL A 96 -6.88 -5.58 3.13
CA VAL A 96 -7.18 -4.80 1.93
C VAL A 96 -6.12 -5.08 0.88
N ALA A 97 -6.53 -5.48 -0.33
CA ALA A 97 -5.60 -5.66 -1.44
C ALA A 97 -5.13 -4.30 -1.98
N THR A 98 -3.82 -4.15 -2.11
CA THR A 98 -3.17 -2.98 -2.71
C THR A 98 -2.20 -3.41 -3.78
N VAL A 99 -2.01 -2.54 -4.77
CA VAL A 99 -0.92 -2.65 -5.73
C VAL A 99 0.17 -1.69 -5.26
N PRO A 100 1.38 -2.17 -4.92
CA PRO A 100 2.49 -1.31 -4.58
C PRO A 100 2.74 -0.32 -5.72
N SER A 101 2.79 0.98 -5.42
CA SER A 101 3.06 1.99 -6.44
C SER A 101 4.52 1.90 -6.88
N THR A 102 4.76 1.72 -8.17
CA THR A 102 6.08 1.84 -8.82
C THR A 102 6.60 3.28 -8.89
N GLY A 103 5.82 4.26 -8.40
CA GLY A 103 6.07 5.69 -8.56
C GLY A 103 6.92 6.29 -7.44
N GLY A 104 8.19 6.49 -7.76
CA GLY A 104 9.15 7.29 -7.01
C GLY A 104 10.45 7.30 -7.80
N PHE A 105 11.12 8.44 -7.88
CA PHE A 105 12.39 8.62 -8.58
C PHE A 105 13.34 7.46 -8.20
N ARG A 106 13.53 6.51 -9.11
CA ARG A 106 14.46 5.39 -8.93
C ARG A 106 15.83 6.02 -9.12
N LEU A 107 16.55 6.23 -8.02
CA LEU A 107 18.00 6.26 -8.09
C LEU A 107 18.40 4.86 -8.55
N GLU A 108 18.43 4.67 -9.87
CA GLU A 108 19.23 3.64 -10.52
C GLU A 108 20.64 3.85 -9.98
N LEU A 109 21.03 3.10 -8.96
CA LEU A 109 22.41 2.87 -8.49
C LEU A 109 22.35 2.20 -7.11
N ARG A 110 21.90 0.95 -7.09
CA ARG A 110 22.54 -0.09 -6.30
C ARG A 110 22.38 -1.36 -7.11
N ASP A 111 23.50 -1.90 -7.59
CA ASP A 111 23.56 -3.23 -8.17
C ASP A 111 22.68 -4.15 -7.33
N THR A 112 21.61 -4.68 -7.94
CA THR A 112 20.78 -5.66 -7.24
C THR A 112 21.67 -6.88 -7.06
N PRO A 113 22.07 -7.21 -5.82
CA PRO A 113 23.04 -8.28 -5.63
C PRO A 113 22.46 -9.59 -6.14
N ALA A 114 23.29 -10.44 -6.74
CA ALA A 114 22.86 -11.72 -7.26
C ALA A 114 22.33 -12.61 -6.11
N GLY A 115 21.16 -13.20 -6.29
CA GLY A 115 20.53 -14.12 -5.33
C GLY A 115 19.45 -13.51 -4.44
N TRP A 116 18.89 -14.34 -3.55
CA TRP A 116 17.80 -13.95 -2.65
C TRP A 116 18.30 -13.03 -1.55
N GLN A 117 17.64 -11.87 -1.39
CA GLN A 117 17.89 -10.94 -0.29
C GLN A 117 16.66 -10.79 0.59
N ARG A 118 16.86 -10.78 1.90
CA ARG A 118 15.77 -10.59 2.86
C ARG A 118 15.36 -9.13 3.03
N GLN A 119 16.28 -8.18 2.85
CA GLN A 119 16.04 -6.73 3.04
C GLN A 119 15.93 -6.02 1.69
N TRP A 120 14.83 -5.31 1.45
CA TRP A 120 14.56 -4.65 0.18
C TRP A 120 14.30 -3.16 0.40
N PRO A 121 14.99 -2.24 -0.29
CA PRO A 121 14.76 -0.80 -0.12
C PRO A 121 13.41 -0.35 -0.70
N TYR A 122 12.94 -1.05 -1.73
CA TYR A 122 11.63 -0.85 -2.37
C TYR A 122 11.02 -2.19 -2.71
N PHE A 123 9.68 -2.23 -2.77
CA PHE A 123 8.95 -3.45 -3.08
C PHE A 123 8.35 -3.37 -4.47
N ASP A 124 8.59 -4.40 -5.28
CA ASP A 124 8.20 -4.49 -6.69
C ASP A 124 7.77 -5.93 -6.98
N ILE A 125 6.51 -6.14 -7.36
CA ILE A 125 5.93 -7.47 -7.56
C ILE A 125 6.63 -8.21 -8.72
N PRO A 126 6.83 -7.59 -9.90
CA PRO A 126 7.69 -8.15 -10.95
C PRO A 126 9.06 -8.63 -10.45
N ARG A 127 9.77 -7.81 -9.66
CA ARG A 127 11.07 -8.20 -9.08
C ARG A 127 10.93 -9.42 -8.15
N TYR A 128 9.88 -9.45 -7.33
CA TYR A 128 9.60 -10.59 -6.46
C TYR A 128 9.37 -11.87 -7.26
N ARG A 129 8.54 -11.80 -8.31
CA ARG A 129 8.23 -12.93 -9.19
C ARG A 129 9.45 -13.47 -9.91
N ALA A 130 10.36 -12.61 -10.33
CA ALA A 130 11.62 -13.03 -10.95
C ALA A 130 12.59 -13.72 -9.97
N ALA A 131 12.41 -13.53 -8.66
CA ALA A 131 13.28 -14.08 -7.62
C ALA A 131 12.75 -15.39 -7.00
N VAL A 132 11.59 -15.89 -7.44
CA VAL A 132 10.94 -17.09 -6.89
C VAL A 132 10.39 -17.98 -7.99
N ASP A 133 10.32 -19.28 -7.72
CA ASP A 133 9.93 -20.30 -8.72
C ASP A 133 8.43 -20.69 -8.63
N PHE A 134 7.60 -19.85 -8.03
CA PHE A 134 6.17 -20.12 -7.83
C PHE A 134 5.28 -18.96 -8.28
N PRO A 135 4.03 -19.23 -8.69
CA PRO A 135 3.10 -18.18 -9.08
C PRO A 135 2.74 -17.28 -7.89
N VAL A 136 2.69 -15.97 -8.13
CA VAL A 136 2.38 -14.96 -7.11
C VAL A 136 1.23 -14.08 -7.60
N GLN A 137 0.24 -13.83 -6.74
CA GLN A 137 -0.85 -12.90 -7.00
C GLN A 137 -0.33 -11.49 -7.34
N SER A 138 -1.13 -10.73 -8.10
CA SER A 138 -0.78 -9.40 -8.61
C SER A 138 -0.94 -8.28 -7.58
N VAL A 139 -1.27 -8.62 -6.34
CA VAL A 139 -1.55 -7.69 -5.24
C VAL A 139 -0.80 -8.08 -3.96
N VAL A 140 -0.64 -7.10 -3.09
CA VAL A 140 -0.22 -7.30 -1.69
C VAL A 140 -1.41 -7.02 -0.79
N ILE A 141 -1.70 -7.93 0.15
CA ILE A 141 -2.71 -7.72 1.17
C ILE A 141 -2.11 -6.90 2.31
N LEU A 142 -2.70 -5.75 2.62
CA LEU A 142 -2.47 -5.06 3.89
C LEU A 142 -3.29 -5.77 4.96
N LEU A 143 -2.61 -6.50 5.85
CA LEU A 143 -3.25 -7.30 6.88
C LEU A 143 -4.13 -6.42 7.77
N ASP A 144 -5.40 -6.79 7.93
CA ASP A 144 -6.34 -6.05 8.78
C ASP A 144 -5.78 -5.95 10.22
N PRO A 145 -5.82 -4.79 10.89
CA PRO A 145 -5.44 -4.66 12.31
C PRO A 145 -6.14 -5.66 13.24
N ALA A 146 -7.38 -6.04 12.93
CA ALA A 146 -8.16 -7.01 13.69
C ALA A 146 -7.86 -8.48 13.31
N SER A 147 -7.04 -8.74 12.29
CA SER A 147 -6.69 -10.11 11.91
C SER A 147 -5.70 -10.73 12.92
N GLU A 148 -5.99 -11.95 13.35
CA GLU A 148 -5.16 -12.76 14.25
C GLU A 148 -4.09 -13.58 13.51
N ALA A 149 -3.89 -13.36 12.20
CA ALA A 149 -2.93 -14.09 11.38
C ALA A 149 -1.45 -13.66 11.64
N GLY A 150 -1.09 -13.34 12.89
CA GLY A 150 0.27 -12.93 13.28
C GLY A 150 0.75 -11.66 12.58
N GLY A 151 0.19 -10.51 12.96
CA GLY A 151 0.62 -9.21 12.46
C GLY A 151 1.54 -8.45 13.42
N PHE A 152 2.09 -7.35 12.93
CA PHE A 152 2.85 -6.36 13.70
C PHE A 152 2.05 -5.05 13.79
N VAL A 153 2.74 -3.91 13.92
CA VAL A 153 2.10 -2.60 13.97
C VAL A 153 1.45 -2.29 12.61
N ARG A 154 0.12 -2.14 12.58
CA ARG A 154 -0.70 -2.05 11.36
C ARG A 154 -1.47 -0.73 11.27
N ASP A 155 -0.74 0.38 11.36
CA ASP A 155 -1.33 1.71 11.20
C ASP A 155 -1.43 2.08 9.71
N TRP A 156 -2.50 1.64 9.07
CA TRP A 156 -2.76 1.88 7.64
C TRP A 156 -3.41 3.24 7.36
N THR A 157 -3.46 4.17 8.33
CA THR A 157 -4.11 5.50 8.23
C THR A 157 -3.84 6.24 6.91
N ARG A 158 -2.68 6.04 6.29
CA ARG A 158 -2.32 6.65 5.00
C ARG A 158 -3.21 6.19 3.82
N LEU A 159 -3.79 4.99 3.86
CA LEU A 159 -4.70 4.50 2.82
C LEU A 159 -6.07 5.22 2.86
N GLU A 160 -6.50 5.67 4.03
CA GLU A 160 -7.75 6.43 4.19
C GLU A 160 -7.55 7.92 3.92
N ALA A 161 -6.38 8.47 4.29
CA ALA A 161 -6.05 9.89 4.11
C ALA A 161 -6.01 10.33 2.64
N GLY A 162 -5.76 9.41 1.71
CA GLY A 162 -5.77 9.69 0.26
C GLY A 162 -7.09 10.28 -0.23
N ILE A 163 -8.22 10.03 0.45
CA ILE A 163 -9.53 10.58 0.05
C ILE A 163 -9.76 11.97 0.67
N ALA A 164 -9.29 12.21 1.90
CA ALA A 164 -9.51 13.46 2.62
C ALA A 164 -8.68 14.64 2.06
N VAL A 165 -7.46 14.39 1.59
CA VAL A 165 -6.56 15.43 1.07
C VAL A 165 -7.12 16.11 -0.20
N HIS A 166 -7.88 15.37 -1.02
CA HIS A 166 -8.48 15.94 -2.24
C HIS A 166 -9.59 16.97 -1.96
N HIS A 167 -10.23 16.93 -0.79
CA HIS A 167 -11.26 17.92 -0.43
C HIS A 167 -10.65 19.28 -0.07
N GLY A 168 -9.49 19.30 0.60
CA GLY A 168 -8.79 20.55 0.94
C GLY A 168 -8.34 21.31 -0.31
N TYR A 169 -7.79 20.59 -1.29
CA TYR A 169 -7.36 21.19 -2.55
C TYR A 169 -8.54 21.65 -3.41
N ALA A 170 -9.62 20.87 -3.47
CA ALA A 170 -10.84 21.27 -4.17
C ALA A 170 -11.42 22.57 -3.58
N PHE A 171 -11.48 22.69 -2.25
CA PHE A 171 -11.94 23.91 -1.59
C PHE A 171 -11.06 25.13 -1.93
N GLN A 172 -9.73 24.97 -1.98
CA GLN A 172 -8.81 26.02 -2.42
C GLN A 172 -9.11 26.48 -3.85
N TRP A 173 -9.34 25.56 -4.79
CA TRP A 173 -9.70 25.91 -6.17
C TRP A 173 -11.05 26.60 -6.27
N PHE A 174 -12.06 26.17 -5.52
CA PHE A 174 -13.36 26.85 -5.49
C PHE A 174 -13.26 28.27 -4.92
N MET A 175 -12.46 28.49 -3.87
CA MET A 175 -12.22 29.83 -3.31
C MET A 175 -11.44 30.73 -4.26
N LEU A 176 -10.44 30.20 -4.97
CA LEU A 176 -9.71 30.93 -6.00
C LEU A 176 -10.65 31.32 -7.16
N ALA A 177 -11.46 30.38 -7.66
CA ALA A 177 -12.43 30.64 -8.71
C ALA A 177 -13.47 31.70 -8.29
N LEU A 178 -13.98 31.62 -7.05
CA LEU A 178 -14.91 32.61 -6.51
C LEU A 178 -14.26 34.00 -6.40
N THR A 179 -13.02 34.06 -5.91
CA THR A 179 -12.26 35.32 -5.81
C THR A 179 -12.07 35.95 -7.19
N LEU A 180 -11.67 35.15 -8.19
CA LEU A 180 -11.52 35.60 -9.57
C LEU A 180 -12.84 36.10 -10.17
N LEU A 181 -13.96 35.43 -9.89
CA LEU A 181 -15.29 35.89 -10.33
C LEU A 181 -15.69 37.23 -9.72
N ILE A 182 -15.41 37.43 -8.42
CA ILE A 182 -15.67 38.70 -7.73
C ILE A 182 -14.82 39.82 -8.33
N LEU A 183 -13.52 39.58 -8.52
CA LEU A 183 -12.61 40.55 -9.14
C LEU A 183 -13.02 40.86 -10.57
N TYR A 184 -13.40 39.86 -11.36
CA TYR A 184 -13.90 40.04 -12.72
C TYR A 184 -15.16 40.92 -12.74
N GLY A 185 -16.16 40.62 -11.90
CA GLY A 185 -17.36 41.44 -11.78
C GLY A 185 -17.06 42.89 -11.35
N TRP A 186 -16.14 43.05 -10.40
CA TRP A 186 -15.75 44.37 -9.87
C TRP A 186 -15.00 45.24 -10.89
N PHE A 187 -14.05 44.67 -11.63
CA PHE A 187 -13.24 45.44 -12.57
C PHE A 187 -13.87 45.58 -13.95
N ASP A 188 -14.68 44.63 -14.38
CA ASP A 188 -15.13 44.56 -15.76
C ASP A 188 -16.62 44.90 -15.91
N VAL A 189 -17.47 44.42 -15.01
CA VAL A 189 -18.93 44.63 -15.10
C VAL A 189 -19.36 45.93 -14.41
N TYR A 190 -18.88 46.20 -13.20
CA TYR A 190 -19.27 47.37 -12.41
C TYR A 190 -18.94 48.72 -13.10
N PRO A 191 -17.75 48.94 -13.69
CA PRO A 191 -17.44 50.19 -14.38
C PRO A 191 -18.20 50.35 -15.69
N ARG A 192 -18.49 49.24 -16.40
CA ARG A 192 -19.28 49.24 -17.64
C ARG A 192 -20.75 49.56 -17.40
N MET A 193 -21.35 49.05 -16.31
CA MET A 193 -22.71 49.41 -15.91
C MET A 193 -22.80 50.87 -15.46
N ARG A 194 -21.82 51.36 -14.68
CA ARG A 194 -21.79 52.75 -14.21
C ARG A 194 -21.65 53.77 -15.35
N LYS A 195 -20.94 53.45 -16.44
CA LYS A 195 -20.82 54.31 -17.62
C LYS A 195 -22.08 54.34 -18.49
N LYS A 196 -22.97 53.35 -18.40
CA LYS A 196 -24.19 53.26 -19.22
C LYS A 196 -25.36 54.08 -18.67
N PHE A 197 -25.26 54.56 -17.43
CA PHE A 197 -26.27 55.39 -16.74
C PHE A 197 -25.83 56.86 -16.55
N ARG A 198 -24.82 57.31 -17.30
CA ARG A 198 -24.39 58.71 -17.35
C ARG A 198 -24.39 59.19 -18.80
#